data_AF-A0A528LUK9-F1
#
_entry.id   AF-A0A528LUK9-F1
#
_cell.length_a   1.000
_cell.length_b   1.000
_cell.length_c   1.000
_cell.angle_alpha   90.00
_cell.angle_beta   90.00
_cell.angle_gamma   90.00
#
_symmetry.space_group_name_H-M   'P 1'
#
loop_
_entity.id
_entity.type
_entity.pdbx_description
1 polymer ?
#
loop_
_entity_poly.entity_id
_entity_poly.type
_entity_poly.pdbx_seq_one_letter_code
_entity_poly.pdbx_strand_id
1 'polypeptide(L)' 'ASIVAQMLARGEITEPGLLNPLLHVPDGRFLDELARRGIRVSETIRWD' A
#
# COMPACT_ATOMS: atom_id res chain seq x y z
N ALA A 1 -6.20 4.01 -5.70
CA ALA A 1 -7.21 4.66 -4.85
C ALA A 1 -8.04 3.67 -4.01
N SER A 2 -8.76 2.72 -4.62
CA SER A 2 -9.71 1.85 -3.87
C SER A 2 -9.09 0.99 -2.75
N ILE A 3 -7.83 0.54 -2.89
CA ILE A 3 -7.17 -0.31 -1.88
C ILE A 3 -7.03 0.43 -0.55
N VAL A 4 -6.44 1.63 -0.57
CA VAL A 4 -6.25 2.46 0.63
C VAL A 4 -7.60 2.83 1.26
N ALA A 5 -8.62 3.12 0.44
CA ALA A 5 -9.98 3.36 0.93
C ALA A 5 -10.56 2.14 1.68
N GLN A 6 -10.30 0.92 1.21
CA GLN A 6 -10.72 -0.31 1.90
C GLN A 6 -9.92 -0.53 3.20
N MET A 7 -8.64 -0.17 3.22
CA MET A 7 -7.82 -0.24 4.43
C MET A 7 -8.34 0.70 5.52
N LEU A 8 -8.75 1.93 5.15
CA LEU A 8 -9.46 2.84 6.05
C LEU A 8 -10.76 2.23 6.56
N ALA A 9 -11.58 1.67 5.66
CA ALA A 9 -12.87 1.06 6.03
C ALA A 9 -12.73 -0.16 6.96
N ARG A 10 -11.63 -0.91 6.88
CA ARG A 10 -11.33 -2.06 7.73
C ARG A 10 -10.63 -1.69 9.05
N GLY A 11 -10.22 -0.43 9.23
CA GLY A 11 -9.42 -0.01 10.38
C GLY A 11 -7.96 -0.47 10.33
N GLU A 12 -7.44 -0.78 9.14
CA GLU A 12 -6.01 -1.05 8.94
C GLU A 12 -5.18 0.25 8.97
N ILE A 13 -5.82 1.39 8.67
CA ILE A 13 -5.28 2.76 8.84
C ILE A 13 -6.27 3.49 9.74
N THR A 14 -5.81 3.94 10.91
CA THR A 14 -6.70 4.47 11.97
C THR A 14 -6.44 5.91 12.37
N GLU A 15 -5.29 6.46 11.98
CA GLU A 15 -4.92 7.83 12.36
C GLU A 15 -5.77 8.86 11.63
N PRO A 16 -6.39 9.84 12.33
CA PRO A 16 -7.14 10.90 11.67
C PRO A 16 -6.22 11.99 11.12
N GLY A 17 -6.65 12.65 10.04
CA GLY A 17 -5.98 13.84 9.49
C GLY A 17 -5.49 13.68 8.05
N LEU A 18 -4.63 14.61 7.62
CA LEU A 18 -3.97 14.55 6.32
C LEU A 18 -2.71 13.67 6.43
N LEU A 19 -2.84 12.42 6.01
CA LEU A 19 -1.77 11.42 6.18
C LEU A 19 -0.80 11.40 5.01
N ASN A 20 0.48 11.16 5.32
CA ASN A 20 1.50 10.84 4.33
C ASN A 20 1.42 9.33 3.97
N PRO A 21 1.14 8.96 2.70
CA PRO A 21 1.04 7.56 2.30
C PRO A 21 2.30 6.74 2.60
N LEU A 22 3.49 7.33 2.48
CA LEU A 22 4.77 6.65 2.72
C LEU A 22 5.00 6.29 4.19
N LEU A 23 4.24 6.87 5.11
CA LEU A 23 4.37 6.64 6.55
C LEU A 23 3.19 5.86 7.13
N HIS A 24 1.99 6.10 6.61
CA HIS A 24 0.75 5.63 7.25
C HIS A 24 0.08 4.48 6.51
N VAL A 25 0.48 4.18 5.26
CA VAL A 25 -0.02 2.98 4.56
C VAL A 25 0.91 1.82 4.90
N PRO A 26 0.40 0.70 5.46
CA PRO A 26 1.21 -0.49 5.68
C PRO A 26 1.67 -1.11 4.35
N ASP A 27 2.94 -0.91 4.01
CA ASP A 27 3.53 -1.28 2.70
C ASP A 27 3.30 -2.74 2.34
N GLY A 28 3.63 -3.68 3.24
CA GLY A 28 3.48 -5.12 2.97
C GLY A 28 2.04 -5.49 2.64
N ARG A 29 1.08 -5.00 3.42
CA ARG A 29 -0.34 -5.26 3.20
C ARG A 29 -0.86 -4.65 1.91
N PHE A 30 -0.38 -3.45 1.58
CA PHE A 30 -0.73 -2.78 0.34
C PHE A 30 -0.18 -3.52 -0.89
N LEU A 31 1.07 -3.98 -0.83
CA LEU A 31 1.70 -4.78 -1.88
C LEU A 31 1.00 -6.14 -2.06
N ASP A 32 0.58 -6.80 -0.98
CA ASP A 32 -0.20 -8.04 -1.05
C ASP A 32 -1.55 -7.82 -1.76
N GLU A 33 -2.24 -6.73 -1.44
CA GLU A 33 -3.50 -6.36 -2.09
C GLU A 33 -3.32 -6.02 -3.59
N LEU A 34 -2.17 -5.49 -3.99
CA LEU A 34 -1.80 -5.32 -5.40
C LEU A 34 -1.55 -6.68 -6.07
N ALA A 35 -0.74 -7.54 -5.45
CA ALA A 35 -0.40 -8.86 -5.99
C ALA A 35 -1.64 -9.74 -6.19
N ARG A 36 -2.59 -9.72 -5.23
CA ARG A 36 -3.88 -10.44 -5.32
C ARG A 36 -4.74 -9.99 -6.51
N ARG A 37 -4.55 -8.75 -6.97
CA ARG A 37 -5.22 -8.18 -8.16
C ARG A 37 -4.41 -8.39 -9.45
N GLY A 38 -3.33 -9.16 -9.40
CA GLY A 38 -2.45 -9.42 -10.54
C GLY A 38 -1.48 -8.28 -10.84
N ILE A 39 -1.37 -7.27 -9.98
CA ILE A 39 -0.42 -6.16 -10.15
C ILE A 39 0.88 -6.55 -9.44
N ARG A 40 1.96 -6.75 -10.22
CA ARG A 40 3.28 -7.11 -9.69
C ARG A 40 4.19 -5.89 -9.66
N VAL A 41 4.87 -5.70 -8.54
CA VAL A 41 5.94 -4.71 -8.39
C VAL A 41 7.26 -5.48 -8.39
N SER A 42 8.20 -5.07 -9.24
CA SER A 42 9.53 -5.67 -9.34
C SER A 42 10.59 -4.59 -9.21
N GLU A 43 11.64 -4.90 -8.45
CA GLU A 43 12.84 -4.07 -8.40
C GLU A 43 13.82 -4.52 -9.49
N THR A 44 14.39 -3.56 -10.21
CA THR A 44 15.43 -3.83 -11.21
C THR A 44 16.72 -3.18 -10.75
N ILE A 45 17.66 -4.00 -10.30
CA ILE A 45 19.01 -3.55 -9.93
C ILE A 45 19.90 -3.68 -11.17
N ARG A 46 20.49 -2.55 -11.60
CA ARG A 46 21.54 -2.55 -12.62
C ARG A 46 22.89 -2.41 -11.92
N TRP A 47 23.78 -3.34 -12.23
CA TRP A 47 25.19 -3.29 -11.85
C TRP A 47 25.93 -2.75 -13.07
N ASP A 48 26.58 -1.61 -12.92
CA ASP A 48 27.56 -1.06 -13.87
C ASP A 48 28.95 -1.68 -13.69
#